data_AF-G1U2S9-F1
#
_entry.id   AF-G1U2S9-F1
#
_cell.length_a   1.000
_cell.length_b   1.000
_cell.length_c   1.000
_cell.angle_alpha   90.00
_cell.angle_beta   90.00
_cell.angle_gamma   90.00
#
_symmetry.space_group_name_H-M   'P 1'
#
loop_
_entity.id
_entity.type
_entity.pdbx_description
1 polymer ?
#
loop_
_entity_poly.entity_id
_entity_poly.type
_entity_poly.pdbx_seq_one_letter_code
_entity_poly.pdbx_strand_id
1 'polypeptide(L)'
;MRRGYWGNKIGKPHTVPCNVTGCCGSVLVRLIPALRGTGIISAPVPKKLLLMAGIDDCCTSAWGCTATLGNFAKATFDAISKTYSYLTPDLWKETVFTKSPYQGFTDHLVKTHTRVSVQRTQAPAVATT
;
A
#
# COMPACT_ATOMS: atom_id res chain seq x y z
N MET A 1 -3.34 2.48 1.24
CA MET A 1 -4.59 1.69 1.24
C MET A 1 -5.70 2.46 0.55
N ARG A 2 -6.39 1.88 -0.43
CA ARG A 2 -7.57 2.50 -1.05
C ARG A 2 -8.85 2.03 -0.33
N ARG A 3 -9.65 2.98 0.15
CA ARG A 3 -10.96 2.71 0.77
C ARG A 3 -12.09 2.97 -0.21
N GLY A 4 -13.21 2.31 -0.01
CA GLY A 4 -14.42 2.38 -0.82
C GLY A 4 -15.68 2.21 0.01
N TYR A 5 -16.76 1.91 -0.69
CA TYR A 5 -18.10 1.71 -0.14
C TYR A 5 -18.57 0.31 -0.50
N TRP A 6 -19.35 -0.31 0.38
CA TRP A 6 -19.95 -1.61 0.07
C TRP A 6 -21.04 -1.52 -1.01
N GLY A 7 -21.80 -0.42 -1.00
CA GLY A 7 -22.86 -0.17 -1.97
C GLY A 7 -23.02 1.34 -2.18
N ASN A 8 -24.01 1.95 -1.51
CA ASN A 8 -24.27 3.37 -1.71
C ASN A 8 -23.15 4.26 -1.15
N LYS A 9 -22.80 5.31 -1.89
CA LYS A 9 -21.65 6.20 -1.61
C LYS A 9 -22.02 7.33 -0.65
N ILE A 10 -22.54 6.97 0.53
CA ILE A 10 -22.98 7.93 1.54
C ILE A 10 -21.86 8.16 2.57
N GLY A 11 -21.52 9.43 2.80
CA GLY A 11 -20.52 9.83 3.79
C GLY A 11 -19.09 9.45 3.38
N LYS A 12 -18.21 9.24 4.37
CA LYS A 12 -16.81 8.85 4.14
C LYS A 12 -16.70 7.35 3.76
N PRO A 13 -15.73 6.96 2.91
CA PRO A 13 -15.47 5.56 2.59
C PRO A 13 -15.07 4.76 3.84
N HIS A 14 -15.70 3.61 4.06
CA HIS A 14 -15.61 2.83 5.31
C HIS A 14 -15.04 1.41 5.13
N THR A 15 -15.04 0.87 3.90
CA THR A 15 -14.66 -0.53 3.62
C THR A 15 -13.68 -0.65 2.45
N VAL A 16 -13.31 -1.87 2.05
CA VAL A 16 -12.51 -2.14 0.85
C VAL A 16 -13.35 -1.94 -0.44
N PRO A 17 -12.76 -1.44 -1.54
CA PRO A 17 -13.52 -1.14 -2.77
C PRO A 17 -13.94 -2.40 -3.54
N CYS A 18 -13.24 -3.52 -3.38
CA CYS A 18 -13.52 -4.79 -4.04
C CYS A 18 -12.97 -5.95 -3.22
N ASN A 19 -13.36 -7.17 -3.59
CA ASN A 19 -12.78 -8.39 -3.02
C ASN A 19 -11.32 -8.52 -3.46
N VAL A 20 -10.39 -8.34 -2.53
CA VAL A 20 -8.95 -8.44 -2.80
C VAL A 20 -8.35 -9.62 -2.05
N THR A 21 -7.37 -10.27 -2.67
CA THR A 21 -6.71 -11.44 -2.09
C THR A 21 -5.20 -11.24 -2.09
N GLY A 22 -4.59 -11.37 -0.92
CA GLY A 22 -3.14 -11.34 -0.72
C GLY A 22 -2.60 -12.71 -0.34
N CYS A 23 -1.36 -13.01 -0.70
CA CYS A 23 -0.72 -14.29 -0.43
C CYS A 23 0.70 -14.14 0.10
N CYS A 24 1.10 -15.06 0.98
CA CYS A 24 2.48 -15.20 1.43
C CYS A 24 2.73 -16.65 1.85
N GLY A 25 3.57 -17.36 1.09
CA GLY A 25 3.78 -18.80 1.28
C GLY A 25 2.48 -19.57 1.05
N SER A 26 2.09 -20.44 1.99
CA SER A 26 0.82 -21.18 1.94
C SER A 26 -0.39 -20.37 2.43
N VAL A 27 -0.18 -19.18 2.98
CA VAL A 27 -1.25 -18.37 3.59
C VAL A 27 -1.85 -17.43 2.56
N LEU A 28 -3.17 -17.45 2.46
CA LEU A 28 -3.97 -16.60 1.59
C LEU A 28 -5.01 -15.86 2.43
N VAL A 29 -5.07 -14.55 2.30
CA VAL A 29 -6.01 -13.68 3.02
C VAL A 29 -6.83 -12.91 2.02
N ARG A 30 -8.15 -13.05 2.09
CA ARG A 30 -9.11 -12.31 1.28
C ARG A 30 -9.81 -11.27 2.15
N LEU A 31 -9.80 -10.02 1.69
CA LEU A 31 -10.59 -8.93 2.25
C LEU A 31 -11.88 -8.80 1.43
N ILE A 32 -13.02 -8.77 2.13
CA ILE A 32 -14.35 -8.72 1.56
C ILE A 32 -15.02 -7.42 2.07
N PRO A 33 -15.58 -6.58 1.17
CA PRO A 33 -16.32 -5.39 1.57
C PRO A 33 -17.48 -5.75 2.50
N ALA A 34 -17.73 -4.93 3.52
CA ALA A 34 -18.78 -5.15 4.50
C ALA A 34 -19.72 -3.95 4.64
N LEU A 35 -20.96 -4.24 5.05
CA LEU A 35 -21.96 -3.23 5.39
C LEU A 35 -21.45 -2.31 6.50
N ARG A 36 -21.95 -1.07 6.54
CA ARG A 36 -21.51 -0.08 7.53
C ARG A 36 -21.95 -0.50 8.94
N GLY A 37 -21.02 -0.47 9.90
CA GLY A 37 -21.27 -0.89 11.28
C GLY A 37 -21.05 -2.38 11.55
N THR A 38 -20.54 -3.14 10.56
CA THR A 38 -20.12 -4.53 10.74
C THR A 38 -18.87 -4.64 11.62
N GLY A 39 -18.01 -3.61 11.59
CA GLY A 39 -16.69 -3.64 12.19
C GLY A 39 -15.73 -4.57 11.43
N ILE A 40 -14.57 -4.80 12.03
CA ILE A 40 -13.55 -5.68 11.48
C ILE A 40 -13.76 -7.11 11.99
N ILE A 41 -14.26 -7.99 11.12
CA ILE A 41 -14.39 -9.43 11.36
C ILE A 41 -13.10 -10.12 10.89
N SER A 42 -12.14 -10.23 11.80
CA SER A 42 -10.86 -10.88 11.53
C SER A 42 -10.19 -11.44 12.78
N ALA A 43 -9.17 -12.27 12.57
CA ALA A 43 -8.25 -12.71 13.62
C ALA A 43 -7.48 -11.51 14.22
N PRO A 44 -6.92 -11.62 15.44
CA PRO A 44 -6.31 -10.49 16.15
C PRO A 44 -5.18 -9.78 15.38
N VAL A 45 -4.38 -10.53 14.63
CA VAL A 45 -3.22 -9.99 13.89
C VAL A 45 -3.66 -9.11 12.70
N PRO A 46 -4.45 -9.60 11.71
CA PRO A 46 -4.98 -8.74 10.65
C PRO A 46 -5.91 -7.65 11.18
N LYS A 47 -6.66 -7.90 12.25
CA LYS A 47 -7.54 -6.88 12.84
C LYS A 47 -6.79 -5.61 13.22
N LYS A 48 -5.60 -5.75 13.81
CA LYS A 48 -4.76 -4.59 14.18
C LYS A 48 -4.18 -3.89 12.94
N LEU A 49 -3.78 -4.65 11.92
CA LEU A 49 -3.31 -4.10 10.65
C LEU A 49 -4.41 -3.33 9.89
N LEU A 50 -5.62 -3.88 9.82
CA LEU A 50 -6.77 -3.25 9.16
C LEU A 50 -7.22 -1.98 9.89
N LEU A 51 -7.17 -1.99 11.22
CA LEU A 51 -7.43 -0.80 12.04
C LEU A 51 -6.40 0.30 11.77
N MET A 52 -5.11 -0.04 11.74
CA MET A 52 -4.05 0.91 11.39
C MET A 52 -4.17 1.42 9.94
N ALA A 53 -4.70 0.60 9.03
CA ALA A 53 -4.98 1.01 7.65
C ALA A 53 -6.21 1.93 7.53
N GLY A 54 -6.96 2.15 8.62
CA GLY A 54 -8.13 3.04 8.67
C GLY A 54 -9.39 2.45 8.01
N ILE A 55 -9.51 1.13 7.98
CA ILE A 55 -10.72 0.43 7.52
C ILE A 55 -11.65 0.25 8.72
N ASP A 56 -12.89 0.70 8.59
CA ASP A 56 -13.88 0.61 9.65
C ASP A 56 -14.61 -0.73 9.61
N ASP A 57 -15.01 -1.16 8.40
CA ASP A 57 -15.78 -2.39 8.19
C ASP A 57 -15.12 -3.29 7.15
N CYS A 58 -14.81 -4.53 7.51
CA CYS A 58 -14.28 -5.53 6.57
C CYS A 58 -14.46 -6.93 7.15
N CYS A 59 -14.90 -7.86 6.30
CA CYS A 59 -14.83 -9.27 6.60
C CYS A 59 -13.55 -9.86 5.98
N THR A 60 -12.88 -10.75 6.71
CA THR A 60 -11.70 -11.45 6.20
C THR A 60 -11.94 -12.95 6.15
N SER A 61 -11.49 -13.60 5.08
CA SER A 61 -11.33 -15.05 5.05
C SER A 61 -9.87 -15.40 4.84
N ALA A 62 -9.39 -16.39 5.58
CA ALA A 62 -8.00 -16.82 5.51
C ALA A 62 -7.93 -18.33 5.27
N TRP A 63 -7.00 -18.74 4.41
CA TRP A 63 -6.75 -20.13 4.04
C TRP A 63 -5.25 -20.43 4.18
N GLY A 64 -4.91 -21.66 4.56
CA GLY A 64 -3.52 -22.10 4.78
C GLY A 64 -3.06 -22.05 6.23
N CYS A 65 -1.75 -22.09 6.46
CA CYS A 65 -1.16 -22.14 7.81
C CYS A 65 -1.13 -20.75 8.48
N THR A 66 -2.27 -20.31 9.00
CA THR A 66 -2.44 -18.99 9.67
C THR A 66 -1.74 -18.89 11.03
N ALA A 67 -1.25 -20.03 11.57
CA ALA A 67 -0.45 -20.05 12.80
C ALA A 67 0.90 -19.32 12.65
N THR A 68 1.46 -19.26 11.44
CA THR A 68 2.70 -18.52 11.18
C THR A 68 2.43 -17.02 11.06
N LEU A 69 2.59 -16.31 12.16
CA LEU A 69 2.27 -14.88 12.29
C LEU A 69 2.90 -14.00 11.19
N GLY A 70 4.17 -14.21 10.86
CA GLY A 70 4.89 -13.41 9.86
C GLY A 70 4.27 -13.51 8.46
N ASN A 71 3.98 -14.73 8.00
CA ASN A 71 3.33 -14.96 6.71
C ASN A 71 1.90 -14.41 6.70
N PHE A 72 1.17 -14.58 7.80
CA PHE A 72 -0.21 -14.11 7.90
C PHE A 72 -0.33 -12.59 7.87
N ALA A 73 0.55 -11.89 8.60
CA ALA A 73 0.65 -10.43 8.56
C ALA A 73 1.05 -9.93 7.18
N LYS A 74 2.04 -10.57 6.54
CA LYS A 74 2.52 -10.21 5.21
C LYS A 74 1.46 -10.43 4.12
N ALA A 75 0.72 -11.53 4.17
CA ALA A 75 -0.39 -11.80 3.26
C ALA A 75 -1.51 -10.76 3.40
N THR A 76 -1.79 -10.31 4.63
CA THR A 76 -2.76 -9.23 4.89
C THR A 76 -2.27 -7.90 4.31
N PHE A 77 -1.00 -7.56 4.52
CA PHE A 77 -0.40 -6.34 3.96
C PHE A 77 -0.39 -6.35 2.43
N ASP A 78 -0.12 -7.50 1.82
CA ASP A 78 -0.22 -7.70 0.36
C ASP A 78 -1.65 -7.51 -0.15
N ALA A 79 -2.67 -7.97 0.59
CA ALA A 79 -4.06 -7.71 0.22
C ALA A 79 -4.39 -6.20 0.26
N ILE A 80 -3.88 -5.48 1.26
CA ILE A 80 -4.03 -4.03 1.43
C ILE A 80 -3.34 -3.27 0.29
N SER A 81 -2.13 -3.63 -0.09
CA SER A 81 -1.40 -2.96 -1.18
C SER A 81 -2.12 -3.12 -2.53
N LYS A 82 -2.64 -4.31 -2.81
CA LYS A 82 -3.40 -4.63 -4.03
C LYS A 82 -4.70 -3.85 -4.20
N THR A 83 -5.20 -3.18 -3.16
CA THR A 83 -6.40 -2.32 -3.28
C THR A 83 -6.20 -1.13 -4.22
N TYR A 84 -4.97 -0.62 -4.36
CA TYR A 84 -4.66 0.38 -5.37
C TYR A 84 -4.37 -0.24 -6.74
N SER A 85 -3.87 -1.47 -6.77
CA SER A 85 -3.59 -2.19 -8.01
C SER A 85 -4.86 -2.56 -8.77
N TYR A 86 -6.01 -2.67 -8.10
CA TYR A 86 -7.27 -3.00 -8.74
C TYR A 86 -7.85 -1.80 -9.50
N LEU A 87 -7.99 -1.97 -10.82
CA LEU A 87 -8.57 -0.96 -11.70
C LEU A 87 -10.10 -1.05 -11.67
N THR A 88 -10.73 -0.03 -11.11
CA THR A 88 -12.18 0.12 -11.06
C THR A 88 -12.64 1.21 -12.06
N PRO A 89 -13.92 1.22 -12.46
CA PRO A 89 -14.43 2.14 -13.49
C PRO A 89 -14.23 3.64 -13.19
N ASP A 90 -14.14 4.04 -11.93
CA ASP A 90 -13.85 5.42 -11.53
C ASP A 90 -12.41 5.87 -11.88
N LEU A 91 -11.49 4.94 -12.10
CA LEU A 91 -10.09 5.21 -12.49
C LEU A 91 -9.85 5.01 -14.00
N TRP A 92 -10.87 4.75 -14.82
CA TRP A 92 -10.69 4.55 -16.27
C TRP A 92 -10.37 5.84 -17.04
N LYS A 93 -10.61 7.01 -16.43
CA LYS A 93 -10.25 8.29 -17.05
C LYS A 93 -8.73 8.40 -17.11
N GLU A 94 -8.22 8.87 -18.24
CA GLU A 94 -6.78 9.05 -18.43
C GLU A 94 -6.17 9.96 -17.36
N THR A 95 -5.05 9.52 -16.80
CA THR A 95 -4.31 10.29 -15.80
C THR A 95 -3.47 11.36 -16.49
N VAL A 96 -3.69 12.62 -16.14
CA VAL A 96 -2.79 13.71 -16.55
C VAL A 96 -1.51 13.63 -15.72
N PHE A 97 -0.42 13.22 -16.35
CA PHE A 97 0.88 13.14 -15.68
C PHE A 97 1.42 14.55 -15.41
N THR A 98 1.57 14.89 -14.14
CA THR A 98 2.26 16.12 -13.72
C THR A 98 3.77 15.89 -13.65
N LYS A 99 4.56 16.96 -13.72
CA LYS A 99 6.02 16.87 -13.54
C LYS A 99 6.32 16.26 -12.17
N SER A 100 7.34 15.39 -12.12
CA SER A 100 7.74 14.78 -10.85
C SER A 100 8.17 15.86 -9.84
N PRO A 101 7.90 15.68 -8.53
CA PRO A 101 8.36 16.63 -7.52
C PRO A 101 9.88 16.86 -7.55
N TYR A 102 10.65 15.82 -7.87
CA TYR A 102 12.10 15.93 -8.06
C TYR A 102 12.47 16.93 -9.16
N GLN A 103 11.77 16.87 -10.30
CA GLN A 103 12.00 17.77 -11.41
C GLN A 103 11.53 19.20 -11.08
N GLY A 104 10.37 19.35 -10.43
CA GLY A 104 9.81 20.66 -10.07
C GLY A 104 10.60 21.42 -9.00
N PHE A 105 11.20 20.70 -8.05
CA PHE A 105 11.97 21.28 -6.94
C PHE A 105 13.49 21.08 -7.09
N THR A 106 13.98 20.84 -8.31
CA THR A 106 15.40 20.56 -8.58
C THR A 106 16.31 21.60 -7.93
N ASP A 107 16.03 22.90 -8.12
CA ASP A 107 16.87 23.99 -7.59
C ASP A 107 16.89 24.03 -6.06
N HIS A 108 15.76 23.72 -5.42
CA HIS A 108 15.65 23.67 -3.96
C HIS A 108 16.40 22.46 -3.40
N LEU A 109 16.24 21.30 -4.04
CA LEU A 109 16.90 20.06 -3.63
C LEU A 109 18.41 20.15 -3.80
N VAL A 110 18.93 20.76 -4.88
CA VAL A 110 20.39 20.95 -5.05
C VAL A 110 20.98 21.79 -3.92
N LYS A 111 20.26 22.83 -3.46
CA LYS A 111 20.73 23.74 -2.40
C LYS A 111 20.63 23.15 -1.00
N THR A 112 19.59 22.37 -0.71
CA THR A 112 19.28 21.87 0.64
C THR A 112 19.72 20.44 0.87
N HIS A 113 19.74 19.62 -0.17
CA HIS A 113 20.18 18.23 -0.15
C HIS A 113 21.67 18.15 -0.47
N THR A 114 22.51 18.78 0.34
CA THR A 114 23.92 18.39 0.42
C THR A 114 23.95 16.95 0.86
N ARG A 115 24.29 16.03 -0.06
CA ARG A 115 24.67 14.68 0.32
C ARG A 115 25.74 14.82 1.40
N VAL A 116 25.48 14.30 2.61
CA VAL A 116 26.53 13.98 3.56
C VAL A 116 27.58 13.23 2.75
N SER A 117 28.74 13.86 2.59
CA SER A 117 29.72 13.57 1.55
C SER A 117 30.10 12.10 1.55
N VAL A 118 29.69 11.34 0.53
CA VAL A 118 30.51 10.21 0.08
C VAL A 118 31.67 10.85 -0.66
N GLN A 119 32.79 11.06 0.04
CA GLN A 119 34.05 11.47 -0.57
C GLN A 119 34.43 10.40 -1.60
N ARG A 120 34.14 10.66 -2.86
CA ARG A 120 34.67 9.88 -3.96
C ARG A 120 36.13 10.28 -4.09
N THR A 121 37.04 9.50 -3.50
CA THR A 121 38.47 9.62 -3.73
C THR A 121 38.72 9.54 -5.24
N GLN A 122 38.94 10.68 -5.88
CA GLN A 122 39.44 10.72 -7.25
C GLN A 122 40.94 10.43 -7.17
N ALA A 123 41.35 9.25 -7.67
CA ALA A 123 42.76 8.98 -7.93
C ALA A 123 43.23 9.91 -9.06
N PRO A 124 44.39 10.58 -8.93
CA PRO A 124 44.90 11.45 -9.98
C PRO A 124 45.26 10.61 -11.21
N ALA A 125 44.78 11.03 -12.37
CA ALA A 125 45.21 10.47 -13.64
C ALA A 125 46.69 10.82 -13.86
N VAL A 126 47.55 9.80 -13.80
CA VAL A 126 48.96 9.91 -14.15
C VAL A 126 49.05 10.12 -15.66
N ALA A 127 49.47 11.31 -16.09
CA ALA A 127 49.84 11.56 -17.48
C ALA A 127 51.10 10.73 -17.78
N THR A 128 51.00 9.82 -18.74
CA THR A 128 52.15 9.14 -19.33
C THR A 128 52.50 9.87 -20.62
N THR A 129 53.79 10.20 -20.73
CA THR A 129 54.50 10.86 -21.83
C THR A 129 54.29 10.17 -23.18
#